data_AF-A0AAP0BQ42-F1
#
_entry.id   AF-A0AAP0BQ42-F1
#
_cell.length_a   1.000
_cell.length_b   1.000
_cell.length_c   1.000
_cell.angle_alpha   90.00
_cell.angle_beta   90.00
_cell.angle_gamma   90.00
#
_symmetry.space_group_name_H-M   'P 1'
#
loop_
_entity.id
_entity.type
_entity.pdbx_description
1 polymer ?
#
loop_
_entity_poly.entity_id
_entity_poly.type
_entity_poly.pdbx_seq_one_letter_code
_entity_poly.pdbx_strand_id
1 'polypeptide(L)'
;MSLYPGSPVEEFLVIADTGSDLIWVQCKPCEECYPQKAPLFDPHASSTYKVISCNTDSCSSLPQTSCGEGSRCEYKYGYGDGSLVDGFLSSETLSFDPTGGRHIQIPSTLFGCTHQSNGTFSKNGVGLVGLGGGKLSLIRQLGSAIESKLSYCLPSSSQVSATSRLNFGASADVSSSNAITSPLIAGFPSTFYFLSLEEVSVDGQGAVKVKSGMQIGNHTEEGNIINDSGTTLTLVDDETLKSIRRKSRASVKLPQVRDPNNDFKPLL
;
A
#
# COMPACT_ATOMS: atom_id res chain seq x y z
N MET A 1 0.17 -10.56 -2.10
CA MET A 1 -1.20 -10.82 -2.58
C MET A 1 -1.09 -11.36 -4.00
N SER A 2 -1.87 -12.38 -4.39
CA SER A 2 -1.90 -12.86 -5.77
C SER A 2 -2.92 -12.06 -6.58
N LEU A 3 -2.48 -11.49 -7.69
CA LEU A 3 -3.25 -10.73 -8.66
C LEU A 3 -3.14 -11.43 -10.02
N TYR A 4 -4.20 -11.40 -10.82
CA TYR A 4 -4.21 -12.04 -12.13
C TYR A 4 -4.70 -11.05 -13.21
N PRO A 5 -3.81 -10.23 -13.78
CA PRO A 5 -4.18 -9.24 -14.78
C PRO A 5 -4.34 -9.89 -16.17
N GLY A 6 -5.34 -9.41 -16.93
CA GLY A 6 -5.47 -9.71 -18.35
C GLY A 6 -6.16 -11.03 -18.70
N SER A 7 -6.18 -11.33 -20.00
CA SER A 7 -6.70 -12.58 -20.58
C SER A 7 -5.77 -13.04 -21.71
N PRO A 8 -5.05 -14.18 -21.58
CA PRO A 8 -5.11 -15.16 -20.49
C PRO A 8 -4.56 -14.63 -19.15
N VAL A 9 -5.01 -15.24 -18.06
CA VAL A 9 -4.63 -14.87 -16.69
C VAL A 9 -3.27 -15.48 -16.31
N GLU A 10 -2.35 -14.66 -15.81
CA GLU A 10 -1.09 -15.09 -15.19
C GLU A 10 -1.02 -14.66 -13.73
N GLU A 11 -0.38 -15.45 -12.85
CA GLU A 11 -0.27 -15.11 -11.42
C GLU A 11 0.84 -14.10 -11.17
N PHE A 12 0.47 -12.96 -10.59
CA PHE A 12 1.36 -11.86 -10.23
C PHE A 12 1.36 -11.68 -8.71
N LEU A 13 2.54 -11.80 -8.09
CA LEU A 13 2.70 -11.50 -6.67
C LEU A 13 2.93 -10.00 -6.48
N VAL A 14 2.00 -9.36 -5.79
CA VAL A 14 2.00 -7.90 -5.57
C VAL A 14 1.95 -7.56 -4.08
N ILE A 15 2.50 -6.39 -3.72
CA ILE A 15 2.37 -5.83 -2.37
C ILE A 15 0.92 -5.39 -2.15
N ALA A 16 0.37 -5.66 -0.97
CA ALA A 16 -0.92 -5.12 -0.54
C ALA A 16 -0.64 -3.90 0.34
N ASP A 17 -0.99 -2.71 -0.14
CA ASP A 17 -0.49 -1.45 0.42
C ASP A 17 -1.63 -0.51 0.83
N THR A 18 -1.91 -0.39 2.13
CA THR A 18 -2.92 0.55 2.64
C THR A 18 -2.41 2.00 2.74
N GLY A 19 -1.14 2.25 2.43
CA GLY A 19 -0.52 3.57 2.38
C GLY A 19 -0.56 4.25 1.00
N SER A 20 -1.11 3.59 -0.03
CA SER A 20 -1.20 4.18 -1.38
C SER A 20 -2.48 3.80 -2.13
N ASP A 21 -2.77 4.52 -3.21
CA ASP A 21 -4.00 4.34 -4.00
C ASP A 21 -3.75 3.60 -5.32
N LEU A 22 -2.65 3.83 -6.03
CA LEU A 22 -2.48 3.28 -7.37
C LEU A 22 -2.24 1.76 -7.34
N ILE A 23 -3.08 0.98 -8.02
CA ILE A 23 -2.76 -0.40 -8.42
C ILE A 23 -1.82 -0.33 -9.62
N TRP A 24 -0.66 -0.98 -9.61
CA TRP A 24 0.22 -1.03 -10.78
C TRP A 24 1.09 -2.27 -10.82
N VAL A 25 1.55 -2.60 -12.04
CA VAL A 25 2.52 -3.67 -12.33
C VAL A 25 3.52 -3.20 -13.38
N GLN A 26 4.69 -3.85 -13.44
CA GLN A 26 5.67 -3.56 -14.50
C GLN A 26 5.21 -4.12 -15.86
N CYS A 27 5.28 -3.29 -16.88
CA CYS A 27 4.79 -3.57 -18.22
C CYS A 27 5.91 -3.65 -19.26
N LYS A 28 5.64 -4.34 -20.37
CA LYS A 28 6.48 -4.26 -21.58
C LYS A 28 6.10 -3.05 -22.45
N PRO A 29 7.08 -2.42 -23.13
CA PRO A 29 8.52 -2.55 -22.86
C PRO A 29 8.84 -1.88 -21.53
N CYS A 30 9.74 -2.46 -20.71
CA CYS A 30 10.28 -1.71 -19.59
C CYS A 30 11.58 -1.02 -20.02
N GLU A 31 11.67 0.29 -19.76
CA GLU A 31 12.84 1.12 -20.05
C GLU A 31 13.86 1.04 -18.91
N GLU A 32 13.44 1.33 -17.67
CA GLU A 32 14.27 1.29 -16.48
C GLU A 32 13.47 0.73 -15.30
N CYS A 33 13.55 -0.58 -15.06
CA CYS A 33 12.80 -1.25 -14.00
C CYS A 33 13.72 -1.92 -12.98
N TYR A 34 13.23 -2.05 -11.75
CA TYR A 34 13.82 -3.01 -10.81
C TYR A 34 13.67 -4.45 -11.36
N PRO A 35 14.66 -5.32 -11.10
CA PRO A 35 14.61 -6.70 -11.58
C PRO A 35 13.50 -7.47 -10.85
N GLN A 36 12.62 -8.12 -11.60
CA GLN A 36 11.62 -9.06 -11.07
C GLN A 36 11.82 -10.48 -11.63
N LYS A 37 11.42 -11.50 -10.87
CA LYS A 37 11.51 -12.91 -11.29
C LYS A 37 10.39 -13.32 -12.25
N ALA A 38 9.17 -12.87 -11.97
CA ALA A 38 8.03 -13.15 -12.82
C ALA A 38 8.11 -12.33 -14.12
N PRO A 39 7.45 -12.75 -15.21
CA PRO A 39 7.38 -11.99 -16.45
C PRO A 39 6.76 -10.60 -16.27
N LEU A 40 7.15 -9.64 -17.11
CA LEU A 40 6.48 -8.34 -17.21
C LEU A 40 5.10 -8.52 -17.86
N PHE A 41 4.11 -7.74 -17.42
CA PHE A 41 2.80 -7.71 -18.05
C PHE A 41 2.93 -7.21 -19.49
N ASP A 42 2.31 -7.92 -20.43
CA ASP A 42 2.34 -7.56 -21.85
C ASP A 42 0.99 -6.93 -22.25
N PRO A 43 0.91 -5.59 -22.36
CA PRO A 43 -0.34 -4.92 -22.70
C PRO A 43 -0.88 -5.32 -24.09
N HIS A 44 -0.03 -5.79 -25.00
CA HIS A 44 -0.45 -6.24 -26.32
C HIS A 44 -1.02 -7.66 -26.33
N ALA A 45 -0.71 -8.46 -25.30
CA ALA A 45 -1.22 -9.82 -25.18
C ALA A 45 -2.62 -9.88 -24.58
N SER A 46 -3.07 -8.82 -23.89
CA SER A 46 -4.37 -8.75 -23.25
C SER A 46 -5.41 -8.06 -24.14
N SER A 47 -6.51 -8.73 -24.45
CA SER A 47 -7.63 -8.15 -25.21
C SER A 47 -8.46 -7.12 -24.43
N THR A 48 -8.29 -7.06 -23.10
CA THR A 48 -9.05 -6.19 -22.20
C THR A 48 -8.27 -4.96 -21.73
N TYR A 49 -6.99 -4.88 -22.07
CA TYR A 49 -6.14 -3.72 -21.79
C TYR A 49 -6.58 -2.49 -22.61
N LYS A 50 -6.71 -1.34 -21.95
CA LYS A 50 -6.97 -0.05 -22.61
C LYS A 50 -6.23 1.08 -21.92
N VAL A 51 -5.55 1.92 -22.68
CA VAL A 51 -4.92 3.14 -22.14
C VAL A 51 -5.99 4.20 -21.85
N ILE A 52 -5.89 4.86 -20.70
CA ILE A 52 -6.79 5.96 -20.31
C ILE A 52 -6.31 7.27 -20.93
N SER A 53 -7.24 8.07 -21.45
CA SER A 53 -6.92 9.39 -22.01
C SER A 53 -6.63 10.43 -20.93
N CYS A 54 -5.77 11.40 -21.23
CA CYS A 54 -5.27 12.39 -20.28
C CYS A 54 -6.36 13.36 -19.75
N ASN A 55 -7.41 13.62 -20.54
CA ASN A 55 -8.49 14.55 -20.18
C ASN A 55 -9.64 13.87 -19.41
N THR A 56 -9.34 12.87 -18.58
CA THR A 56 -10.32 12.12 -17.81
C THR A 56 -10.19 12.40 -16.32
N ASP A 57 -11.29 12.30 -15.58
CA ASP A 57 -11.29 12.42 -14.11
C ASP A 57 -10.42 11.36 -13.43
N SER A 58 -10.28 10.19 -14.07
CA SER A 58 -9.37 9.13 -13.62
C SER A 58 -7.91 9.58 -13.71
N CYS A 59 -7.53 10.25 -14.80
CA CYS A 59 -6.17 10.78 -14.95
C CYS A 59 -5.87 11.89 -13.94
N SER A 60 -6.83 12.81 -13.72
CA SER A 60 -6.66 13.89 -12.73
C SER A 60 -6.63 13.42 -11.27
N SER A 61 -6.94 12.15 -11.01
CA SER A 61 -6.88 11.55 -9.67
C SER A 61 -5.46 11.12 -9.27
N LEU A 62 -4.51 11.09 -10.21
CA LEU A 62 -3.10 10.82 -9.93
C LEU A 62 -2.40 12.08 -9.40
N PRO A 63 -1.38 11.93 -8.52
CA PRO A 63 -0.70 13.07 -7.91
C PRO A 63 0.15 13.87 -8.91
N GLN A 64 0.74 13.22 -9.91
CA GLN A 64 1.51 13.87 -10.97
C GLN A 64 1.19 13.21 -12.31
N THR A 65 0.74 14.01 -13.28
CA THR A 65 0.38 13.54 -14.61
C THR A 65 0.82 14.46 -15.74
N SER A 66 0.97 13.87 -16.91
CA SER A 66 1.19 14.57 -18.18
C SER A 66 0.28 13.98 -19.26
N CYS A 67 0.00 14.79 -20.28
CA CYS A 67 -0.67 14.31 -21.48
C CYS A 67 0.39 13.95 -22.52
N GLY A 68 0.59 12.65 -22.68
CA GLY A 68 1.54 12.08 -23.63
C GLY A 68 1.05 12.09 -25.07
N GLU A 69 1.87 11.56 -25.97
CA GLU A 69 1.51 11.35 -27.37
C GLU A 69 0.22 10.50 -27.48
N GLY A 70 -0.68 10.89 -28.40
CA GLY A 70 -1.97 10.23 -28.57
C GLY A 70 -2.96 10.49 -27.42
N SER A 71 -2.74 11.55 -26.65
CA SER A 71 -3.55 11.92 -25.48
C SER A 71 -3.58 10.85 -24.39
N ARG A 72 -2.51 10.07 -24.25
CA ARG A 72 -2.36 9.05 -23.20
C ARG A 72 -2.11 9.71 -21.85
N CYS A 73 -2.74 9.21 -20.80
CA CYS A 73 -2.49 9.65 -19.42
C CYS A 73 -1.17 9.04 -18.93
N GLU A 74 -0.12 9.85 -18.86
CA GLU A 74 1.15 9.49 -18.24
C GLU A 74 1.13 9.89 -16.77
N TYR A 75 1.76 9.09 -15.92
CA TYR A 75 1.89 9.38 -14.50
C TYR A 75 3.31 9.25 -14.00
N LYS A 76 3.57 10.01 -12.93
CA LYS A 76 4.67 9.78 -12.00
C LYS A 76 4.08 9.56 -10.62
N TYR A 77 4.52 8.52 -9.92
CA TYR A 77 3.96 8.15 -8.63
C TYR A 77 5.07 7.82 -7.65
N GLY A 78 5.18 8.63 -6.59
CA GLY A 78 6.22 8.49 -5.56
C GLY A 78 5.71 7.83 -4.28
N TYR A 79 6.62 7.16 -3.58
CA TYR A 79 6.37 6.50 -2.29
C TYR A 79 7.19 7.16 -1.17
N GLY A 80 6.77 6.92 0.08
CA GLY A 80 7.41 7.52 1.26
C GLY A 80 8.87 7.08 1.49
N ASP A 81 9.28 5.95 0.92
CA ASP A 81 10.66 5.47 0.94
C ASP A 81 11.55 6.09 -0.16
N GLY A 82 10.99 7.00 -0.96
CA GLY A 82 11.66 7.63 -2.10
C GLY A 82 11.59 6.83 -3.40
N SER A 83 10.93 5.67 -3.42
CA SER A 83 10.69 4.92 -4.64
C SER A 83 9.80 5.72 -5.60
N LEU A 84 10.03 5.58 -6.90
CA LEU A 84 9.30 6.25 -7.97
C LEU A 84 8.91 5.26 -9.05
N VAL A 85 7.67 5.39 -9.55
CA VAL A 85 7.20 4.65 -10.71
C VAL A 85 6.56 5.58 -11.73
N ASP A 86 6.83 5.33 -13.00
CA ASP A 86 6.33 6.11 -14.13
C ASP A 86 5.71 5.17 -15.16
N GLY A 87 4.58 5.59 -15.75
CA GLY A 87 3.86 4.74 -16.69
C GLY A 87 2.61 5.38 -17.26
N PHE A 88 1.75 4.55 -17.85
CA PHE A 88 0.47 4.97 -18.40
C PHE A 88 -0.68 4.50 -17.51
N LEU A 89 -1.57 5.41 -17.14
CA LEU A 89 -2.84 5.02 -16.53
C LEU A 89 -3.66 4.25 -17.56
N SER A 90 -4.11 3.08 -17.17
CA SER A 90 -4.78 2.13 -18.05
C SER A 90 -5.98 1.51 -17.33
N SER A 91 -6.82 0.78 -18.06
CA SER A 91 -7.80 -0.14 -17.49
C SER A 91 -7.54 -1.56 -17.96
N GLU A 92 -7.83 -2.50 -17.08
CA GLU A 92 -7.68 -3.94 -17.31
C GLU A 92 -8.72 -4.72 -16.51
N THR A 93 -9.04 -5.93 -16.95
CA THR A 93 -9.70 -6.94 -16.15
C THR A 93 -8.70 -7.54 -15.18
N LEU A 94 -8.84 -7.18 -13.90
CA LEU A 94 -8.07 -7.79 -12.82
C LEU A 94 -8.85 -8.96 -12.25
N SER A 95 -8.17 -10.08 -12.01
CA SER A 95 -8.79 -11.22 -11.35
C SER A 95 -8.11 -11.56 -10.03
N PHE A 96 -8.89 -12.12 -9.10
CA PHE A 96 -8.44 -12.60 -7.80
C PHE A 96 -8.99 -14.00 -7.54
N ASP A 97 -8.21 -14.85 -6.88
CA ASP A 97 -8.65 -16.21 -6.51
C ASP A 97 -8.88 -16.31 -4.99
N PRO A 98 -10.09 -15.99 -4.50
CA PRO A 98 -10.37 -15.96 -3.06
C PRO A 98 -10.36 -17.35 -2.40
N THR A 99 -10.58 -18.42 -3.15
CA THR A 99 -10.74 -19.79 -2.59
C THR A 99 -9.90 -20.86 -3.29
N GLY A 100 -8.90 -20.48 -4.10
CA GLY A 100 -7.96 -21.43 -4.71
C GLY A 100 -8.57 -22.27 -5.83
N GLY A 101 -9.54 -21.74 -6.58
CA GLY A 101 -10.21 -22.51 -7.63
C GLY A 101 -11.23 -21.77 -8.51
N ARG A 102 -11.55 -20.50 -8.20
CA ARG A 102 -12.39 -19.68 -9.10
C ARG A 102 -11.97 -18.22 -9.03
N HIS A 103 -11.46 -17.74 -10.16
CA HIS A 103 -11.14 -16.33 -10.31
C HIS A 103 -12.42 -15.48 -10.33
N ILE A 104 -12.46 -14.48 -9.47
CA ILE A 104 -13.40 -13.35 -9.56
C ILE A 104 -12.74 -12.31 -10.45
N GLN A 105 -13.42 -11.94 -11.53
CA GLN A 105 -12.96 -10.92 -12.47
C GLN A 105 -13.59 -9.58 -12.17
N ILE A 106 -12.78 -8.53 -12.25
CA ILE A 106 -13.15 -7.14 -12.01
C ILE A 106 -12.76 -6.37 -13.28
N PRO A 107 -13.70 -6.26 -14.24
CA PRO A 107 -13.42 -5.65 -15.54
C PRO A 107 -13.21 -4.15 -15.41
N SER A 108 -12.46 -3.58 -16.35
CA SER A 108 -12.24 -2.13 -16.45
C SER A 108 -11.69 -1.48 -15.18
N THR A 109 -10.91 -2.23 -14.39
CA THR A 109 -10.24 -1.70 -13.20
C THR A 109 -9.11 -0.78 -13.64
N LEU A 110 -9.08 0.44 -13.11
CA LEU A 110 -7.99 1.39 -13.32
C LEU A 110 -6.73 0.87 -12.66
N PHE A 111 -5.64 0.79 -13.42
CA PHE A 111 -4.33 0.40 -12.93
C PHE A 111 -3.23 1.08 -13.76
N GLY A 112 -2.05 1.20 -13.18
CA GLY A 112 -0.86 1.72 -13.81
C GLY A 112 -0.09 0.64 -14.55
N CYS A 113 0.19 0.89 -15.83
CA CYS A 113 1.12 0.10 -16.61
C CYS A 113 2.49 0.77 -16.53
N THR A 114 3.33 0.30 -15.61
CA THR A 114 4.61 0.95 -15.24
C THR A 114 5.72 0.56 -16.22
N HIS A 115 6.38 1.55 -16.80
CA HIS A 115 7.49 1.36 -17.75
C HIS A 115 8.84 1.82 -17.19
N GLN A 116 8.83 2.58 -16.10
CA GLN A 116 10.01 2.88 -15.29
C GLN A 116 9.69 2.71 -13.81
N SER A 117 10.56 2.05 -13.07
CA SER A 117 10.42 1.82 -11.64
C SER A 117 11.80 1.80 -10.98
N ASN A 118 11.99 2.67 -10.01
CA ASN A 118 13.22 2.76 -9.24
C ASN A 118 12.88 2.85 -7.75
N GLY A 119 13.66 2.16 -6.91
CA GLY A 119 13.37 2.10 -5.49
C GLY A 119 13.77 0.80 -4.81
N THR A 120 13.12 0.51 -3.69
CA THR A 120 13.46 -0.60 -2.79
C THR A 120 12.64 -1.88 -3.01
N PHE A 121 12.00 -2.01 -4.18
CA PHE A 121 11.09 -3.11 -4.49
C PHE A 121 11.80 -4.48 -4.51
N SER A 122 11.11 -5.50 -3.96
CA SER A 122 11.60 -6.87 -3.96
C SER A 122 11.45 -7.52 -5.33
N LYS A 123 12.50 -8.22 -5.78
CA LYS A 123 12.47 -9.03 -7.02
C LYS A 123 11.42 -10.15 -7.05
N ASN A 124 10.86 -10.49 -5.89
CA ASN A 124 9.80 -11.49 -5.78
C ASN A 124 8.42 -10.90 -6.07
N GLY A 125 8.27 -9.57 -6.00
CA GLY A 125 7.06 -8.86 -6.40
C GLY A 125 7.18 -8.29 -7.81
N VAL A 126 6.04 -7.87 -8.36
CA VAL A 126 5.94 -7.29 -9.71
C VAL A 126 5.26 -5.92 -9.74
N GLY A 127 4.91 -5.42 -8.56
CA GLY A 127 4.13 -4.21 -8.37
C GLY A 127 3.35 -4.25 -7.05
N LEU A 128 2.29 -3.46 -6.97
CA LEU A 128 1.46 -3.36 -5.78
C LEU A 128 0.01 -3.05 -6.10
N VAL A 129 -0.86 -3.37 -5.14
CA VAL A 129 -2.28 -3.02 -5.13
C VAL A 129 -2.46 -2.00 -4.03
N GLY A 130 -2.75 -0.75 -4.43
CA GLY A 130 -3.15 0.30 -3.52
C GLY A 130 -4.50 -0.01 -2.88
N LEU A 131 -4.51 0.02 -1.55
CA LEU A 131 -5.65 -0.26 -0.68
C LEU A 131 -6.04 0.96 0.16
N GLY A 132 -5.54 2.15 -0.17
CA GLY A 132 -5.87 3.41 0.50
C GLY A 132 -7.30 3.90 0.28
N GLY A 133 -7.60 5.09 0.80
CA GLY A 133 -8.92 5.73 0.71
C GLY A 133 -9.17 6.59 -0.54
N GLY A 134 -8.19 6.74 -1.43
CA GLY A 134 -8.28 7.55 -2.65
C GLY A 134 -8.86 6.79 -3.85
N LYS A 135 -9.29 7.55 -4.87
CA LYS A 135 -10.13 7.06 -5.97
C LYS A 135 -9.53 5.92 -6.81
N LEU A 136 -8.20 5.81 -6.84
CA LEU A 136 -7.49 4.81 -7.63
C LEU A 136 -7.30 3.49 -6.87
N SER A 137 -7.60 3.43 -5.56
CA SER A 137 -7.43 2.22 -4.77
C SER A 137 -8.44 1.15 -5.11
N LEU A 138 -8.06 -0.11 -4.92
CA LEU A 138 -8.98 -1.24 -5.11
C LEU A 138 -10.23 -1.06 -4.23
N ILE A 139 -10.07 -0.54 -3.02
CA ILE A 139 -11.18 -0.33 -2.08
C ILE A 139 -12.21 0.64 -2.66
N ARG A 140 -11.77 1.74 -3.26
CA ARG A 140 -12.66 2.76 -3.80
C ARG A 140 -13.21 2.39 -5.18
N GLN A 141 -12.45 1.66 -5.99
CA GLN A 141 -12.92 1.14 -7.27
C GLN A 141 -14.00 0.07 -7.11
N LEU A 142 -13.91 -0.79 -6.09
CA LEU A 142 -14.99 -1.73 -5.75
C LEU A 142 -16.17 -1.06 -5.05
N GLY A 143 -15.90 0.00 -4.29
CA GLY A 143 -16.92 0.93 -3.78
C GLY A 143 -18.04 0.22 -3.02
N SER A 144 -19.28 0.41 -3.47
CA SER A 144 -20.47 -0.15 -2.82
C SER A 144 -20.55 -1.67 -2.88
N ALA A 145 -19.88 -2.33 -3.84
CA ALA A 145 -19.86 -3.79 -3.94
C ALA A 145 -19.21 -4.45 -2.71
N ILE A 146 -18.35 -3.71 -2.01
CA ILE A 146 -17.68 -4.14 -0.78
C ILE A 146 -17.91 -3.17 0.38
N GLU A 147 -18.86 -2.24 0.25
CA GLU A 147 -19.12 -1.17 1.24
C GLU A 147 -17.86 -0.38 1.66
N SER A 148 -16.83 -0.33 0.80
CA SER A 148 -15.48 0.18 1.13
C SER A 148 -14.86 -0.44 2.40
N LYS A 149 -15.22 -1.68 2.74
CA LYS A 149 -14.70 -2.41 3.91
C LYS A 149 -13.58 -3.36 3.51
N LEU A 150 -12.50 -3.33 4.30
CA LEU A 150 -11.32 -4.19 4.20
C LEU A 150 -10.95 -4.66 5.61
N SER A 151 -10.58 -5.93 5.76
CA SER A 151 -9.83 -6.40 6.91
C SER A 151 -8.76 -7.39 6.50
N TYR A 152 -7.68 -7.45 7.25
CA TYR A 152 -6.56 -8.34 6.98
C TYR A 152 -5.93 -8.82 8.28
N CYS A 153 -5.31 -9.99 8.21
CA CYS A 153 -4.44 -10.51 9.26
C CYS A 153 -3.13 -10.87 8.59
N LEU A 154 -2.02 -10.22 8.90
CA LEU A 154 -0.75 -10.54 8.23
C LEU A 154 0.02 -11.59 9.04
N PRO A 155 0.64 -12.59 8.38
CA PRO A 155 1.51 -13.53 9.07
C PRO A 155 2.75 -12.80 9.59
N SER A 156 3.43 -13.40 10.58
CA SER A 156 4.73 -12.88 11.03
C SER A 156 5.73 -12.91 9.87
N SER A 157 6.60 -11.91 9.79
CA SER A 157 7.70 -11.87 8.82
C SER A 157 8.64 -13.09 8.91
N SER A 158 8.70 -13.75 10.07
CA SER A 158 9.45 -15.00 10.26
C SER A 158 8.82 -16.23 9.57
N GLN A 159 7.53 -16.16 9.22
CA GLN A 159 6.76 -17.27 8.65
C GLN A 159 6.69 -17.17 7.13
N VAL A 160 7.81 -17.41 6.46
CA VAL A 160 7.97 -17.22 4.99
C VAL A 160 7.04 -18.04 4.09
N SER A 161 6.40 -19.09 4.62
CA SER A 161 5.45 -19.94 3.87
C SER A 161 4.02 -19.83 4.38
N ALA A 162 3.75 -18.97 5.36
CA ALA A 162 2.40 -18.78 5.87
C ALA A 162 1.57 -17.94 4.89
N THR A 163 0.38 -18.43 4.58
CA THR A 163 -0.65 -17.68 3.86
C THR A 163 -1.61 -17.06 4.86
N SER A 164 -2.17 -15.91 4.52
CA SER A 164 -3.28 -15.33 5.27
C SER A 164 -4.35 -14.76 4.34
N ARG A 165 -5.36 -14.12 4.89
CA ARG A 165 -6.55 -13.64 4.19
C ARG A 165 -6.65 -12.12 4.23
N LEU A 166 -7.03 -11.55 3.10
CA LEU A 166 -7.63 -10.23 2.99
C LEU A 166 -9.12 -10.42 2.74
N ASN A 167 -9.96 -9.78 3.52
CA ASN A 167 -11.41 -9.87 3.42
C ASN A 167 -11.98 -8.52 2.99
N PHE A 168 -13.04 -8.56 2.18
CA PHE A 168 -13.74 -7.38 1.67
C PHE A 168 -15.23 -7.48 1.98
N GLY A 169 -15.92 -6.35 2.03
CA GLY A 169 -17.38 -6.30 2.24
C GLY A 169 -17.80 -6.87 3.59
N ALA A 170 -18.93 -7.57 3.64
CA ALA A 170 -19.44 -8.16 4.88
C ALA A 170 -18.47 -9.14 5.55
N SER A 171 -17.55 -9.76 4.79
CA SER A 171 -16.52 -10.65 5.37
C SER A 171 -15.40 -9.88 6.07
N ALA A 172 -15.32 -8.57 5.87
CA ALA A 172 -14.34 -7.72 6.55
C ALA A 172 -14.74 -7.41 8.00
N ASP A 173 -16.02 -7.57 8.36
CA ASP A 173 -16.54 -7.21 9.68
C ASP A 173 -15.93 -8.11 10.77
N VAL A 174 -15.18 -7.49 11.68
CA VAL A 174 -14.55 -8.19 12.81
C VAL A 174 -15.50 -8.15 14.01
N SER A 175 -16.28 -9.22 14.18
CA SER A 175 -17.15 -9.41 15.33
C SER A 175 -16.51 -10.36 16.34
N SER A 176 -15.84 -9.80 17.35
CA SER A 176 -15.37 -10.58 18.50
C SER A 176 -15.64 -9.80 19.79
N SER A 177 -15.87 -10.50 20.90
CA SER A 177 -16.10 -9.85 22.20
C SER A 177 -14.91 -9.02 22.69
N ASN A 178 -13.73 -9.27 22.13
CA ASN A 178 -12.47 -8.59 22.46
C ASN A 178 -12.06 -7.59 21.37
N ALA A 179 -12.90 -7.35 20.36
CA ALA A 179 -12.61 -6.37 19.33
C ALA A 179 -12.69 -4.97 19.94
N ILE A 180 -11.66 -4.16 19.67
CA ILE A 180 -11.61 -2.76 20.06
C ILE A 180 -11.68 -1.94 18.78
N THR A 181 -12.46 -0.87 18.81
CA THR A 181 -12.63 0.04 17.68
C THR A 181 -12.07 1.40 18.03
N SER A 182 -11.37 2.02 17.08
CA SER A 182 -10.98 3.43 17.12
C SER A 182 -11.54 4.09 15.85
N PRO A 183 -12.08 5.32 15.93
CA PRO A 183 -12.56 6.01 14.74
C PRO A 183 -11.39 6.29 13.78
N LEU A 184 -11.60 6.01 12.51
CA LEU A 184 -10.74 6.53 11.45
C LEU A 184 -10.94 8.03 11.33
N ILE A 185 -9.85 8.77 11.30
CA ILE A 185 -9.86 10.22 11.16
C ILE A 185 -9.80 10.55 9.67
N ALA A 186 -10.75 11.35 9.19
CA ALA A 186 -10.67 11.87 7.84
C ALA A 186 -9.52 12.88 7.77
N GLY A 187 -8.68 12.77 6.76
CA GLY A 187 -7.55 13.68 6.58
C GLY A 187 -7.13 13.87 5.13
N PHE A 188 -6.19 14.78 4.92
CA PHE A 188 -5.53 15.02 3.65
C PHE A 188 -4.11 14.43 3.64
N PRO A 189 -3.70 13.70 2.58
CA PRO A 189 -4.55 13.20 1.50
C PRO A 189 -5.54 12.14 2.00
N SER A 190 -6.65 11.96 1.27
CA SER A 190 -7.68 10.96 1.59
C SER A 190 -7.23 9.50 1.39
N THR A 191 -6.00 9.31 0.93
CA THR A 191 -5.30 8.02 0.81
C THR A 191 -5.18 7.31 2.15
N PHE A 192 -4.85 8.03 3.23
CA PHE A 192 -4.38 7.40 4.46
C PHE A 192 -5.49 7.06 5.46
N TYR A 193 -5.32 5.92 6.13
CA TYR A 193 -6.13 5.53 7.28
C TYR A 193 -5.54 6.12 8.57
N PHE A 194 -5.90 7.37 8.87
CA PHE A 194 -5.42 8.06 10.06
C PHE A 194 -6.11 7.59 11.34
N LEU A 195 -5.33 7.56 12.42
CA LEU A 195 -5.78 7.35 13.79
C LEU A 195 -5.18 8.43 14.71
N SER A 196 -5.76 8.55 15.91
CA SER A 196 -5.16 9.30 17.01
C SER A 196 -4.44 8.33 17.96
N LEU A 197 -3.11 8.43 17.99
CA LEU A 197 -2.26 7.81 18.98
C LEU A 197 -1.99 8.82 20.10
N GLU A 198 -2.55 8.58 21.27
CA GLU A 198 -2.44 9.51 22.40
C GLU A 198 -1.17 9.26 23.22
N GLU A 199 -0.96 8.00 23.61
CA GLU A 199 0.13 7.61 24.48
C GLU A 199 0.65 6.19 24.18
N VAL A 200 1.94 5.96 24.46
CA VAL A 200 2.58 4.64 24.38
C VAL A 200 3.05 4.21 25.77
N SER A 201 2.58 3.05 26.23
CA SER A 201 3.05 2.44 27.48
C SER A 201 4.13 1.40 27.22
N VAL A 202 5.11 1.31 28.12
CA VAL A 202 6.20 0.32 28.03
C VAL A 202 6.31 -0.35 29.39
N ASP A 203 5.96 -1.63 29.46
CA ASP A 203 6.14 -2.49 30.65
C ASP A 203 5.58 -1.87 31.95
N GLY A 204 4.37 -1.33 31.88
CA GLY A 204 3.70 -0.69 33.04
C GLY A 204 4.35 0.59 33.56
N GLN A 205 5.44 1.07 32.94
CA GLN A 205 6.01 2.38 33.25
C GLN A 205 5.06 3.49 32.78
N GLY A 206 5.14 4.68 33.41
CA GLY A 206 4.29 5.83 33.04
C GLY A 206 4.30 6.11 31.53
N ALA A 207 3.14 6.47 30.96
CA ALA A 207 2.97 6.52 29.52
C ALA A 207 3.80 7.64 28.85
N VAL A 208 4.22 7.41 27.61
CA VAL A 208 4.87 8.40 26.74
C VAL A 208 3.78 9.09 25.94
N LYS A 209 3.54 10.37 26.20
CA LYS A 209 2.60 11.16 25.40
C LYS A 209 3.12 11.36 24.00
N VAL A 210 2.27 11.16 23.00
CA VAL A 210 2.56 11.39 21.60
C VAL A 210 1.96 12.72 21.19
N LYS A 211 2.67 13.47 20.36
CA LYS A 211 2.19 14.77 19.88
C LYS A 211 0.94 14.58 19.02
N SER A 212 -0.12 15.32 19.34
CA SER A 212 -1.35 15.31 18.54
C SER A 212 -1.14 15.99 17.18
N GLY A 213 -1.87 15.48 16.19
CA GLY A 213 -1.83 15.91 14.81
C GLY A 213 -0.52 15.66 14.07
N MET A 214 -0.57 15.79 12.75
CA MET A 214 0.58 15.63 11.86
C MET A 214 0.58 16.71 10.79
N GLN A 215 1.75 17.27 10.50
CA GLN A 215 1.92 18.25 9.44
C GLN A 215 2.23 17.53 8.12
N ILE A 216 1.39 17.72 7.10
CA ILE A 216 1.59 17.19 5.75
C ILE A 216 1.54 18.35 4.75
N GLY A 217 2.72 18.80 4.30
CA GLY A 217 2.83 20.01 3.49
C GLY A 217 2.24 21.22 4.25
N ASN A 218 1.21 21.84 3.68
CA ASN A 218 0.50 22.97 4.29
C ASN A 218 -0.72 22.57 5.14
N HIS A 219 -0.98 21.27 5.29
CA HIS A 219 -2.13 20.74 6.02
C HIS A 219 -1.72 20.26 7.43
N THR A 220 -2.57 20.52 8.41
CA THR A 220 -2.44 19.96 9.75
C THR A 220 -3.57 18.96 9.95
N GLU A 221 -3.21 17.68 9.99
CA GLU A 221 -4.14 16.59 10.17
C GLU A 221 -4.41 16.37 11.66
N GLU A 222 -5.64 16.01 12.02
CA GLU A 222 -5.98 15.65 13.40
C GLU A 222 -5.34 14.32 13.80
N GLY A 223 -5.30 13.37 12.86
CA GLY A 223 -4.61 12.10 13.05
C GLY A 223 -3.10 12.26 13.02
N ASN A 224 -2.42 11.48 13.85
CA ASN A 224 -0.96 11.55 14.03
C ASN A 224 -0.24 10.21 13.78
N ILE A 225 -0.98 9.17 13.40
CA ILE A 225 -0.43 7.88 13.00
C ILE A 225 -1.25 7.32 11.84
N ILE A 226 -0.60 6.60 10.92
CA ILE A 226 -1.23 5.97 9.76
C ILE A 226 -1.18 4.45 9.93
N ASN A 227 -2.29 3.77 9.63
CA ASN A 227 -2.29 2.31 9.48
C ASN A 227 -1.85 1.92 8.06
N ASP A 228 -0.61 1.49 7.92
CA ASP A 228 0.04 1.23 6.64
C ASP A 228 0.66 -0.18 6.57
N SER A 229 0.08 -1.06 5.75
CA SER A 229 0.61 -2.40 5.48
C SER A 229 1.80 -2.40 4.51
N GLY A 230 2.04 -1.31 3.79
CA GLY A 230 3.20 -1.11 2.91
C GLY A 230 4.47 -0.72 3.67
N THR A 231 4.33 -0.19 4.89
CA THR A 231 5.46 0.18 5.75
C THR A 231 5.79 -0.95 6.73
N THR A 232 7.00 -1.53 6.61
CA THR A 232 7.41 -2.70 7.40
C THR A 232 7.56 -2.42 8.90
N LEU A 233 7.98 -1.21 9.27
CA LEU A 233 8.26 -0.82 10.66
C LEU A 233 7.27 0.24 11.14
N THR A 234 6.93 0.22 12.43
CA THR A 234 6.20 1.36 13.04
C THR A 234 7.14 2.56 13.15
N LEU A 235 6.77 3.66 12.48
CA LEU A 235 7.49 4.92 12.53
C LEU A 235 6.79 5.87 13.50
N VAL A 236 7.56 6.52 14.36
CA VAL A 236 7.11 7.56 15.30
C VAL A 236 8.13 8.68 15.33
N ASP A 237 7.76 9.85 15.84
CA ASP A 237 8.67 10.98 15.94
C ASP A 237 9.86 10.68 16.87
N ASP A 238 10.93 11.44 16.66
CA ASP A 238 12.21 11.29 17.37
C ASP A 238 12.08 11.36 18.90
N GLU A 239 11.23 12.24 19.42
CA GLU A 239 11.07 12.44 20.87
C GLU A 239 10.34 11.26 21.51
N THR A 240 9.27 10.79 20.84
CA THR A 240 8.54 9.58 21.20
C THR A 240 9.46 8.37 21.15
N LEU A 241 10.22 8.17 20.06
CA LEU A 241 11.14 7.03 19.91
C LEU A 241 12.25 7.04 20.98
N LYS A 242 12.85 8.20 21.27
CA LYS A 242 13.86 8.34 22.34
C LYS A 242 13.28 7.93 23.70
N SER A 243 12.05 8.35 23.99
CA SER A 243 11.35 8.02 25.23
C SER A 243 11.03 6.52 25.34
N ILE A 244 10.50 5.91 24.27
CA ILE A 244 10.24 4.47 24.21
C ILE A 244 11.53 3.67 24.38
N ARG A 245 12.61 4.05 23.69
CA ARG A 245 13.93 3.39 23.81
C ARG A 245 14.47 3.47 25.24
N ARG A 246 14.37 4.63 25.89
CA ARG A 246 14.81 4.80 27.29
C ARG A 246 14.04 3.86 28.23
N LYS A 247 12.72 3.78 28.08
CA LYS A 247 11.87 2.90 28.91
C LYS A 247 12.16 1.44 28.65
N SER A 248 12.29 1.05 27.37
CA SER A 248 12.62 -0.32 26.98
C SER A 248 13.96 -0.78 27.56
N ARG A 249 14.97 0.10 27.59
CA ARG A 249 16.28 -0.15 28.23
C ARG A 249 16.19 -0.36 29.73
N ALA A 250 15.25 0.31 30.41
CA ALA A 250 15.06 0.13 31.85
C ALA A 250 14.39 -1.23 32.18
N SER A 251 13.54 -1.74 31.28
CA SER A 251 12.83 -3.02 31.45
C SER A 251 13.64 -4.23 30.99
N VAL A 252 14.35 -4.14 29.86
CA VAL A 252 15.09 -5.25 29.26
C VAL A 252 16.52 -5.27 29.75
N LYS A 253 16.89 -6.25 30.57
CA LYS A 253 18.22 -6.41 31.17
C LYS A 253 19.23 -7.16 30.28
N LEU A 254 18.90 -7.41 29.01
CA LEU A 254 19.79 -8.09 28.07
C LEU A 254 20.83 -7.13 27.47
N PRO A 255 22.02 -7.62 27.07
CA PRO A 255 23.02 -6.80 26.41
C PRO A 255 22.47 -6.14 25.14
N GLN A 256 22.80 -4.86 24.93
CA GLN A 256 22.48 -4.19 23.67
C GLN A 256 23.46 -4.64 22.59
N VAL A 257 22.91 -5.15 21.49
CA VAL A 257 23.65 -5.46 20.28
C VAL A 257 23.30 -4.45 19.20
N ARG A 258 24.23 -4.26 18.26
CA ARG A 258 23.89 -3.58 17.01
C ARG A 258 22.96 -4.47 16.23
N ASP A 259 22.05 -3.84 15.51
CA ASP A 259 21.22 -4.53 14.55
C ASP A 259 22.10 -5.29 13.54
N PRO A 260 22.01 -6.63 13.49
CA PRO A 260 22.85 -7.44 12.61
C PRO A 260 22.56 -7.19 11.12
N ASN A 261 21.35 -6.72 10.79
CA ASN A 261 20.90 -6.55 9.40
C ASN A 261 20.93 -5.08 8.94
N ASN A 262 21.14 -4.12 9.86
CA ASN A 262 21.02 -2.68 9.59
C ASN A 262 19.62 -2.23 9.11
N ASP A 263 18.58 -2.98 9.46
CA ASP A 263 17.16 -2.68 9.20
C ASP A 263 16.69 -1.40 9.92
N PHE A 264 17.28 -1.02 11.06
CA PHE A 264 16.83 0.10 11.90
C PHE A 264 17.64 1.41 11.76
N LYS A 265 18.26 1.66 10.60
CA LYS A 265 18.92 2.96 10.36
C LYS A 265 17.87 4.08 10.33
N PRO A 266 18.14 5.25 10.93
CA PRO A 266 17.25 6.40 10.78
C PRO A 266 17.06 6.69 9.29
N LEU A 267 15.81 6.81 8.85
CA LEU A 267 15.50 7.44 7.57
C LEU A 267 16.04 8.88 7.67
N LEU A 268 16.93 9.23 6.75
CA LEU A 268 17.62 10.53 6.71
C LEU A 268 16.63 11.69 6.53
#